data_AF-A0A939ALI6-F1
#
_entry.id   AF-A0A939ALI6-F1
#
_cell.length_a   1.000
_cell.length_b   1.000
_cell.length_c   1.000
_cell.angle_alpha   90.00
_cell.angle_beta   90.00
_cell.angle_gamma   90.00
#
_symmetry.space_group_name_H-M   'P 1'
#
loop_
_entity.id
_entity.type
_entity.pdbx_description
1 polymer ?
#
loop_
_entity_poly.entity_id
_entity_poly.type
_entity_poly.pdbx_seq_one_letter_code
_entity_poly.pdbx_strand_id
1 'polypeptide(L)'
;WGGTIVHKDDLDPNMPRFTQRVVQIDEDLYILTGETPEPTDCFNHSCEPNLGFSGQIGLVALRDINAGEELRFDYAMCDGGPYDEFVCRCGFQNCRGKVTGTDWRNPELWEKYDGYFSPYLAKRILAIRSNGAARKI
;
A
#
# COMPACT_ATOMS: atom_id res chain seq x y z
N TRP A 1 3.37 7.29 10.79
CA TRP A 1 3.15 6.04 11.55
C TRP A 1 4.48 5.42 11.91
N GLY A 2 4.47 4.41 12.79
CA GLY A 2 5.67 3.73 13.26
C GLY A 2 5.35 2.39 13.90
N GLY A 3 6.33 1.76 14.52
CA GLY A 3 6.19 0.45 15.14
C GLY A 3 7.51 -0.30 15.13
N THR A 4 7.43 -1.61 15.33
CA THR A 4 8.61 -2.50 15.25
C THR A 4 8.73 -3.03 13.83
N ILE A 5 9.94 -2.94 13.26
CA ILE A 5 10.25 -3.62 12.00
C ILE A 5 10.42 -5.10 12.29
N VAL A 6 9.65 -5.94 11.59
CA VAL A 6 9.66 -7.40 11.74
C VAL A 6 9.86 -8.06 10.39
N HIS A 7 10.52 -9.22 10.40
CA HIS A 7 10.60 -10.06 9.22
C HIS A 7 9.26 -10.78 9.01
N LYS A 8 8.95 -11.12 7.77
CA LYS A 8 7.73 -11.84 7.38
C LYS A 8 7.52 -13.13 8.19
N ASP A 9 8.61 -13.85 8.44
CA ASP A 9 8.56 -15.14 9.15
C ASP A 9 8.29 -14.98 10.65
N ASP A 10 8.43 -13.78 11.20
CA ASP A 10 8.13 -13.46 12.60
C ASP A 10 6.69 -12.99 12.81
N LEU A 11 5.92 -12.79 11.73
CA LEU A 11 4.52 -12.37 11.78
C LEU A 11 3.60 -13.57 12.05
N ASP A 12 2.82 -13.49 13.14
CA ASP A 12 1.71 -14.42 13.38
C ASP A 12 0.41 -13.88 12.75
N PRO A 13 -0.10 -14.48 11.65
CA PRO A 13 -1.34 -14.04 11.01
C PRO A 13 -2.59 -14.20 11.90
N ASN A 14 -2.50 -14.96 12.99
CA ASN A 14 -3.60 -15.17 13.92
C ASN A 14 -3.64 -14.12 15.05
N MET A 15 -2.66 -13.21 15.11
CA MET A 15 -2.66 -12.19 16.16
C MET A 15 -3.86 -11.24 16.05
N PRO A 16 -4.33 -10.67 17.17
CA PRO A 16 -5.47 -9.76 17.15
C PRO A 16 -5.24 -8.57 16.22
N ARG A 17 -6.23 -8.31 15.35
CA ARG A 17 -6.25 -7.19 14.40
C ARG A 17 -5.03 -7.16 13.47
N PHE A 18 -4.54 -8.33 13.04
CA PHE A 18 -3.40 -8.49 12.13
C PHE A 18 -3.39 -7.47 10.97
N THR A 19 -4.45 -7.45 10.16
CA THR A 19 -4.56 -6.58 8.98
C THR A 19 -4.69 -5.09 9.27
N GLN A 20 -4.96 -4.71 10.52
CA GLN A 20 -5.05 -3.30 10.94
C GLN A 20 -3.73 -2.80 11.55
N ARG A 21 -2.76 -3.69 11.73
CA ARG A 21 -1.56 -3.44 12.53
C ARG A 21 -0.27 -3.72 11.77
N VAL A 22 -0.37 -4.21 10.55
CA VAL A 22 0.76 -4.65 9.73
C VAL A 22 0.75 -3.84 8.44
N VAL A 23 1.89 -3.24 8.10
CA VAL A 23 2.10 -2.57 6.82
C VAL A 23 3.42 -3.07 6.23
N GLN A 24 3.40 -3.53 4.99
CA GLN A 24 4.61 -3.92 4.29
C GLN A 24 5.44 -2.68 3.93
N ILE A 25 6.75 -2.75 4.20
CA ILE A 25 7.67 -1.64 3.93
C ILE A 25 8.80 -2.02 2.97
N ASP A 26 9.20 -3.28 2.87
CA ASP A 26 10.20 -3.75 1.91
C ASP A 26 9.98 -5.24 1.60
N GLU A 27 10.91 -5.82 0.84
CA GLU A 27 11.04 -7.27 0.66
C GLU A 27 11.09 -7.97 2.02
N ASP A 28 10.07 -8.79 2.30
CA ASP A 28 9.88 -9.55 3.54
C ASP A 28 9.97 -8.75 4.86
N LEU A 29 9.86 -7.41 4.80
CA LEU A 29 9.91 -6.53 5.97
C LEU A 29 8.59 -5.77 6.14
N TYR A 30 8.13 -5.73 7.38
CA TYR A 30 6.86 -5.12 7.77
C TYR A 30 7.03 -4.25 9.01
N ILE A 31 6.18 -3.24 9.16
CA ILE A 31 5.97 -2.55 10.42
C ILE A 31 4.80 -3.20 11.14
N LEU A 32 5.02 -3.57 12.40
CA LEU A 32 3.99 -4.00 13.34
C LEU A 32 3.74 -2.92 14.39
N THR A 33 2.52 -2.39 14.44
CA THR A 33 2.09 -1.41 15.45
C THR A 33 1.66 -2.07 16.76
N GLY A 34 1.58 -1.27 17.83
CA GLY A 34 1.10 -1.71 19.14
C GLY A 34 -0.36 -2.19 19.11
N GLU A 35 -0.81 -2.80 20.20
CA GLU A 35 -2.23 -3.23 20.31
C GLU A 35 -3.19 -2.05 20.47
N THR A 36 -2.72 -0.95 21.07
CA THR A 36 -3.48 0.29 21.17
C THR A 36 -3.18 1.11 19.92
N PRO A 37 -4.19 1.37 19.06
CA PRO A 37 -3.97 2.15 17.84
C PRO A 37 -3.62 3.59 18.18
N GLU A 38 -2.58 4.13 17.54
CA GLU A 38 -2.34 5.55 17.51
C GLU A 38 -3.06 6.18 16.31
N PRO A 39 -3.36 7.50 16.32
CA PRO A 39 -4.00 8.15 15.17
C PRO A 39 -3.27 7.93 13.84
N THR A 40 -1.95 7.74 13.89
CA THR A 40 -1.15 7.46 12.69
C THR A 40 -1.32 6.06 12.14
N ASP A 41 -1.97 5.15 12.84
CA ASP A 41 -2.21 3.77 12.37
C ASP A 41 -3.53 3.67 11.60
N CYS A 42 -4.33 4.74 11.61
CA CYS A 42 -5.71 4.76 11.13
C CYS A 42 -5.83 5.34 9.73
N PHE A 43 -5.15 4.72 8.75
CA PHE A 43 -5.29 5.07 7.33
C PHE A 43 -6.01 3.95 6.59
N ASN A 44 -7.15 4.28 5.99
CA ASN A 44 -7.91 3.31 5.20
C ASN A 44 -7.46 3.32 3.73
N HIS A 45 -7.79 2.21 3.08
CA HIS A 45 -7.72 2.09 1.64
C HIS A 45 -8.74 2.99 0.91
N SER A 46 -8.33 3.58 -0.22
CA SER A 46 -9.22 4.08 -1.26
C SER A 46 -8.70 3.77 -2.65
N CYS A 47 -9.59 3.41 -3.58
CA CYS A 47 -9.24 3.35 -5.01
C CYS A 47 -9.08 4.75 -5.62
N GLU A 48 -9.62 5.79 -4.98
CA GLU A 48 -9.35 7.21 -5.26
C GLU A 48 -8.71 7.84 -4.02
N PRO A 49 -7.39 7.66 -3.82
CA PRO A 49 -6.72 8.15 -2.63
C PRO A 49 -6.48 9.67 -2.69
N ASN A 50 -6.26 10.27 -1.52
CA ASN A 50 -5.72 11.63 -1.41
C ASN A 50 -4.27 11.65 -0.89
N LEU A 51 -3.72 10.49 -0.52
CA LEU A 51 -2.34 10.29 -0.09
C LEU A 51 -1.59 9.31 -1.00
N GLY A 52 -0.28 9.53 -1.14
CA GLY A 52 0.66 8.62 -1.79
C GLY A 52 1.92 8.42 -0.97
N PHE A 53 2.69 7.38 -1.27
CA PHE A 53 3.93 7.12 -0.53
C PHE A 53 5.06 8.06 -0.95
N SER A 54 5.87 8.47 0.03
CA SER A 54 7.16 9.13 -0.16
C SER A 54 8.21 8.38 0.65
N GLY A 55 9.07 7.64 -0.06
CA GLY A 55 10.00 6.69 0.57
C GLY A 55 9.25 5.50 1.18
N GLN A 56 9.86 4.89 2.20
CA GLN A 56 9.41 3.59 2.73
C GLN A 56 8.15 3.69 3.62
N ILE A 57 7.97 4.81 4.32
CA ILE A 57 6.93 4.96 5.36
C ILE A 57 6.24 6.33 5.37
N GLY A 58 6.68 7.27 4.53
CA GLY A 58 6.09 8.60 4.49
C GLY A 58 4.81 8.59 3.64
N LEU A 59 3.80 9.33 4.07
CA LEU A 59 2.70 9.73 3.19
C LEU A 59 2.76 11.23 2.91
N VAL A 60 2.41 11.54 1.67
CA VAL A 60 2.30 12.91 1.17
C VAL A 60 0.96 13.09 0.48
N ALA A 61 0.42 14.31 0.54
CA ALA A 61 -0.82 14.64 -0.14
C ALA A 61 -0.63 14.65 -1.66
N LEU A 62 -1.55 14.03 -2.40
CA LEU A 62 -1.58 14.03 -3.87
C LEU A 62 -2.26 15.27 -4.44
N ARG A 63 -3.01 15.97 -3.60
CA ARG A 63 -3.76 17.20 -3.88
C ARG A 63 -4.07 17.91 -2.56
N ASP A 64 -4.65 19.11 -2.63
CA ASP A 64 -5.21 19.77 -1.46
C ASP A 64 -6.29 18.90 -0.79
N ILE A 65 -6.29 18.88 0.54
CA ILE A 65 -7.19 18.08 1.38
C ILE A 65 -8.01 19.02 2.26
N ASN A 66 -9.34 18.86 2.21
CA ASN A 66 -10.24 19.72 2.98
C ASN A 66 -10.30 19.30 4.46
N ALA A 67 -10.62 20.25 5.33
CA ALA A 67 -10.85 19.93 6.74
C ALA A 67 -12.00 18.94 6.89
N GLY A 68 -11.79 17.86 7.66
CA GLY A 68 -12.76 16.79 7.85
C GLY A 68 -12.78 15.74 6.73
N GLU A 69 -11.99 15.90 5.68
CA GLU A 69 -11.80 14.86 4.67
C GLU A 69 -10.97 13.70 5.23
N GLU A 70 -11.41 12.47 5.02
CA GLU A 70 -10.68 11.29 5.47
C GLU A 70 -9.39 11.10 4.69
N LEU A 71 -8.30 10.81 5.39
CA LEU A 71 -7.00 10.50 4.80
C LEU A 71 -6.96 9.03 4.36
N ARG A 72 -6.71 8.81 3.07
CA ARG A 72 -6.71 7.46 2.48
C ARG A 72 -5.63 7.33 1.42
N PHE A 73 -4.97 6.17 1.36
CA PHE A 73 -4.04 5.81 0.31
C PHE A 73 -4.49 4.52 -0.40
N ASP A 74 -3.91 4.23 -1.55
CA ASP A 74 -4.17 2.98 -2.25
C ASP A 74 -3.14 1.93 -1.82
N TYR A 75 -3.60 0.82 -1.26
CA TYR A 75 -2.74 -0.24 -0.74
C TYR A 75 -1.85 -0.87 -1.84
N ALA A 76 -2.22 -0.74 -3.12
CA ALA A 76 -1.35 -1.11 -4.23
C ALA A 76 0.00 -0.36 -4.23
N MET A 77 0.11 0.77 -3.53
CA MET A 77 1.36 1.53 -3.40
C MET A 77 2.37 0.86 -2.45
N CYS A 78 1.95 -0.01 -1.54
CA CYS A 78 2.85 -0.64 -0.55
C CYS A 78 2.66 -2.15 -0.36
N ASP A 79 1.58 -2.76 -0.82
CA ASP A 79 1.33 -4.18 -0.60
C ASP A 79 1.77 -5.03 -1.79
N GLY A 80 2.72 -5.92 -1.52
CA GLY A 80 3.34 -6.79 -2.51
C GLY A 80 3.04 -8.27 -2.33
N GLY A 81 2.21 -8.63 -1.35
CA GLY A 81 1.85 -10.00 -0.98
C GLY A 81 0.46 -10.12 -0.35
N PRO A 82 -0.12 -11.32 -0.27
CA PRO A 82 -1.54 -11.54 0.05
C PRO A 82 -1.80 -11.61 1.57
N TYR A 83 -1.35 -10.61 2.34
CA TYR A 83 -1.51 -10.59 3.81
C TYR A 83 -2.72 -9.76 4.27
N ASP A 84 -3.18 -8.81 3.44
CA ASP A 84 -4.29 -7.90 3.74
C ASP A 84 -5.26 -7.77 2.53
N GLU A 85 -5.83 -8.89 2.09
CA GLU A 85 -6.83 -8.87 1.01
C GLU A 85 -8.25 -8.74 1.56
N PHE A 86 -9.06 -7.87 0.97
CA PHE A 86 -10.44 -7.63 1.42
C PHE A 86 -11.36 -7.12 0.30
N VAL A 87 -12.67 -7.20 0.54
CA VAL A 87 -13.70 -6.59 -0.33
C VAL A 87 -13.69 -5.08 -0.11
N CYS A 88 -13.40 -4.32 -1.17
CA CYS A 88 -13.30 -2.87 -1.10
C CYS A 88 -14.67 -2.22 -1.03
N ARG A 89 -14.83 -1.26 -0.11
CA ARG A 89 -16.07 -0.49 0.09
C ARG A 89 -15.83 1.03 0.05
N CYS A 90 -14.79 1.48 -0.66
CA CYS A 90 -14.40 2.89 -0.69
C CYS A 90 -15.46 3.83 -1.28
N GLY A 91 -16.42 3.31 -2.06
CA GLY A 91 -17.58 4.05 -2.56
C GLY A 91 -17.34 4.88 -3.84
N PHE A 92 -16.12 4.90 -4.37
CA PHE A 92 -15.79 5.61 -5.62
C PHE A 92 -16.22 4.84 -6.86
N GLN A 93 -16.49 5.56 -7.96
CA GLN A 93 -17.01 4.99 -9.22
C GLN A 93 -16.06 3.96 -9.85
N ASN A 94 -14.75 4.14 -9.68
CA ASN A 94 -13.71 3.24 -10.17
C ASN A 94 -13.17 2.32 -9.05
N CYS A 95 -13.98 2.02 -8.05
CA CYS A 95 -13.66 1.01 -7.05
C CYS A 95 -13.36 -0.34 -7.72
N ARG A 96 -12.24 -0.97 -7.36
CA ARG A 96 -11.85 -2.31 -7.86
C ARG A 96 -12.73 -3.45 -7.31
N GLY A 97 -13.54 -3.20 -6.30
CA GLY A 97 -14.40 -4.19 -5.63
C GLY A 97 -13.65 -5.16 -4.71
N LYS A 98 -12.40 -5.52 -5.01
CA LYS A 98 -11.50 -6.27 -4.13
C LYS A 98 -10.10 -5.66 -4.18
N VAL A 99 -9.45 -5.59 -3.02
CA VAL A 99 -8.02 -5.25 -2.89
C VAL A 99 -7.22 -6.54 -2.75
N THR A 100 -6.13 -6.66 -3.51
CA THR A 100 -5.27 -7.85 -3.50
C THR A 100 -3.80 -7.49 -3.33
N GLY A 101 -3.00 -8.42 -2.84
CA GLY A 101 -1.53 -8.27 -2.74
C GLY A 101 -0.80 -8.23 -4.09
N THR A 102 -1.55 -8.28 -5.19
CA THR A 102 -1.02 -8.21 -6.56
C THR A 102 -1.50 -7.01 -7.36
N ASP A 103 -2.31 -6.14 -6.76
CA ASP A 103 -2.87 -4.96 -7.43
C ASP A 103 -1.78 -4.03 -7.97
N TRP A 104 -0.64 -3.96 -7.29
CA TRP A 104 0.54 -3.22 -7.73
C TRP A 104 1.04 -3.63 -9.12
N ARG A 105 0.61 -4.76 -9.68
CA ARG A 105 0.97 -5.20 -11.04
C ARG A 105 0.08 -4.62 -12.13
N ASN A 106 -1.01 -3.94 -11.80
CA ASN A 106 -1.89 -3.32 -12.78
C ASN A 106 -1.16 -2.12 -13.45
N PRO A 107 -0.89 -2.16 -14.77
CA PRO A 107 -0.21 -1.06 -15.45
C PRO A 107 -0.93 0.28 -15.38
N GLU A 108 -2.27 0.27 -15.28
CA GLU A 108 -3.04 1.52 -15.10
C GLU A 108 -2.68 2.22 -13.78
N LEU A 109 -2.40 1.45 -12.73
CA LEU A 109 -1.99 2.00 -11.43
C LEU A 109 -0.54 2.50 -11.45
N TRP A 110 0.32 1.97 -12.33
CA TRP A 110 1.68 2.47 -12.48
C TRP A 110 1.70 3.90 -12.98
N GLU A 111 0.89 4.19 -13.99
CA GLU A 111 0.77 5.54 -14.55
C GLU A 111 0.01 6.47 -13.58
N LYS A 112 -1.02 5.94 -12.90
CA LYS A 112 -1.80 6.70 -11.91
C LYS A 112 -1.00 7.15 -10.70
N TYR A 113 -0.08 6.30 -10.22
CA TYR A 113 0.68 6.52 -8.99
C TYR A 113 2.19 6.66 -9.23
N ASP A 114 2.58 7.14 -10.42
CA ASP A 114 3.99 7.35 -10.75
C ASP A 114 4.67 8.24 -9.69
N GLY A 115 5.81 7.79 -9.19
CA GLY A 115 6.54 8.44 -8.09
C GLY A 115 5.98 8.21 -6.68
N TYR A 116 4.83 7.54 -6.50
CA TYR A 116 4.15 7.37 -5.21
C TYR A 116 4.04 5.91 -4.74
N PHE A 117 4.73 4.98 -5.39
CA PHE A 117 4.92 3.62 -4.86
C PHE A 117 6.03 3.60 -3.81
N SER A 118 5.90 2.71 -2.83
CA SER A 118 7.00 2.32 -1.95
C SER A 118 8.23 1.89 -2.78
N PRO A 119 9.47 2.17 -2.30
CA PRO A 119 10.69 1.92 -3.06
C PRO A 119 10.85 0.49 -3.58
N TYR A 120 10.44 -0.52 -2.81
CA TYR A 120 10.59 -1.92 -3.22
C TYR A 120 9.61 -2.30 -4.36
N LEU A 121 8.34 -1.83 -4.30
CA LEU A 121 7.41 -2.00 -5.41
C LEU A 121 7.84 -1.21 -6.64
N ALA A 122 8.36 0.01 -6.49
CA ALA A 122 8.90 0.78 -7.59
C ALA A 122 10.03 0.02 -8.32
N LYS A 123 10.95 -0.62 -7.58
CA LYS A 123 12.00 -1.49 -8.15
C LYS A 123 11.39 -2.68 -8.92
N ARG A 124 10.38 -3.36 -8.35
CA ARG A 124 9.69 -4.48 -9.02
C ARG A 124 9.01 -4.04 -10.32
N ILE A 125 8.31 -2.90 -10.30
CA ILE A 125 7.63 -2.32 -11.48
C ILE A 125 8.66 -2.01 -12.57
N LEU A 126 9.76 -1.33 -12.23
CA LEU A 126 10.84 -1.02 -13.18
C LEU A 126 11.46 -2.27 -13.82
N ALA A 127 11.66 -3.33 -13.04
CA ALA A 127 12.14 -4.61 -13.55
C ALA A 127 11.15 -5.23 -14.56
N ILE A 128 9.84 -5.18 -14.28
CA ILE A 128 8.80 -5.68 -15.19
C ILE A 128 8.75 -4.83 -16.47
N ARG A 129 8.78 -3.50 -16.37
CA ARG A 129 8.79 -2.60 -17.55
C ARG A 129 10.00 -2.86 -18.44
N SER A 130 11.18 -3.01 -17.85
CA SER A 130 12.43 -3.31 -18.57
C SER A 130 12.36 -4.65 -19.31
N ASN A 131 11.83 -5.69 -18.65
CA ASN A 131 11.66 -7.01 -19.26
C ASN A 131 10.59 -7.03 -20.36
N GLY A 132 9.52 -6.24 -20.20
CA GLY A 132 8.48 -6.08 -21.21
C GLY A 132 8.97 -5.33 -22.45
N ALA A 133 9.84 -4.34 -22.28
CA ALA A 133 10.50 -3.63 -23.37
C ALA A 133 11.49 -4.54 -24.12
N ALA A 134 12.31 -5.31 -23.40
CA ALA A 134 13.27 -6.24 -23.99
C ALA A 134 12.62 -7.38 -24.81
N ARG A 135 11.38 -7.77 -24.50
CA ARG A 135 10.62 -8.78 -25.26
C ARG A 135 9.95 -8.24 -26.53
N LYS A 136 9.93 -6.93 -26.74
CA LYS A 136 9.31 -6.27 -27.91
C LYS A 136 10.31 -5.90 -29.01
N ILE A 137 11.59 -6.24 -28.85
CA ILE A 137 12.70 -6.01 -29.79
C ILE A 137 13.13 -7.36 -30.35
#